data_AF-A0A1B6ASY8-F1
#
_entry.id   AF-A0A1B6ASY8-F1
#
_cell.length_a   1.000
_cell.length_b   1.000
_cell.length_c   1.000
_cell.angle_alpha   90.00
_cell.angle_beta   90.00
_cell.angle_gamma   90.00
#
_symmetry.space_group_name_H-M   'P 1'
#
loop_
_entity.id
_entity.type
_entity.pdbx_description
1 polymer ?
#
loop_
_entity_poly.entity_id
_entity_poly.type
_entity_poly.pdbx_seq_one_letter_code
_entity_poly.pdbx_strand_id
1 'polypeptide(L)' 'MHAVLTREGVRIGRKRVERLMREAGLSGVSPRRAGKGFTRRDPDAELSPDLVQRDFFAAEPNRLWVTDLTMIPTLEGPL' A
#
# COMPACT_ATOMS: atom_id res chain seq x y z
N MET A 1 11.19 9.42 -13.52
CA MET A 1 11.75 10.23 -14.62
C MET A 1 13.24 10.03 -14.83
N HIS A 2 14.14 10.49 -13.94
CA HIS A 2 15.60 10.32 -14.17
C HIS A 2 16.00 8.86 -14.45
N ALA A 3 15.56 7.91 -13.62
CA ALA A 3 15.85 6.48 -13.81
C ALA A 3 15.32 5.92 -15.14
N VAL A 4 14.18 6.41 -15.62
CA VAL A 4 13.59 6.01 -16.91
C VAL A 4 14.46 6.52 -18.06
N LEU A 5 14.82 7.81 -18.04
CA LEU A 5 15.70 8.42 -19.03
C LEU A 5 17.08 7.75 -19.08
N THR A 6 17.64 7.37 -17.92
CA THR A 6 18.89 6.59 -17.87
C THR A 6 18.73 5.22 -18.53
N ARG A 7 17.62 4.52 -18.28
CA ARG A 7 17.33 3.21 -18.90
C ARG A 7 17.15 3.31 -20.42
N GLU A 8 16.66 4.44 -20.90
CA GLU A 8 16.51 4.76 -22.33
C GLU A 8 17.81 5.30 -22.96
N GLY A 9 18.93 5.31 -22.22
CA GLY A 9 20.24 5.72 -22.73
C GLY A 9 20.49 7.24 -22.71
N VAL A 10 19.55 8.03 -22.19
CA VAL A 10 19.70 9.49 -22.10
C VAL A 10 20.60 9.84 -20.91
N ARG A 11 21.78 10.41 -21.21
CA ARG A 11 22.68 10.94 -20.19
C ARG A 11 22.22 12.32 -19.72
N ILE A 12 21.56 12.35 -18.56
CA ILE A 12 21.06 13.59 -17.95
C ILE A 12 21.21 13.53 -16.43
N GLY A 13 21.67 14.63 -15.82
CA GLY A 13 21.80 14.70 -14.36
C GLY A 13 20.46 14.87 -13.65
N ARG A 14 20.32 14.33 -12.44
CA ARG A 14 19.10 14.43 -11.60
C ARG A 14 18.58 15.87 -11.46
N LYS A 15 19.47 16.83 -11.18
CA LYS A 15 19.12 18.26 -11.05
C LYS A 15 18.56 18.87 -12.33
N ARG A 16 19.03 18.42 -13.50
CA ARG A 16 18.50 18.88 -14.78
C ARG A 16 17.10 18.33 -15.03
N VAL A 17 16.87 17.06 -14.68
CA VAL A 17 15.53 16.45 -14.75
C VAL A 17 14.55 17.17 -13.81
N GLU A 18 14.94 17.41 -12.55
CA GLU A 18 14.14 18.16 -11.57
C GLU A 18 13.74 19.55 -12.09
N ARG A 19 14.70 20.30 -12.65
CA ARG A 19 14.45 21.63 -13.22
C ARG A 19 13.47 21.59 -14.39
N LEU A 20 13.70 20.69 -15.36
CA LEU A 20 12.84 20.56 -16.54
C LEU A 20 11.42 20.10 -16.17
N MET A 21 11.29 19.18 -15.22
CA MET A 21 9.99 18.77 -14.70
C MET A 21 9.25 19.95 -14.07
N ARG A 22 9.93 20.78 -13.27
CA ARG A 22 9.34 21.98 -12.67
C ARG A 22 8.90 23.01 -13.73
N GLU A 23 9.72 23.25 -14.74
CA GLU A 23 9.39 24.16 -15.86
C GLU A 23 8.18 23.67 -16.66
N ALA A 24 8.03 22.35 -16.79
CA ALA A 24 6.89 21.72 -17.47
C ALA A 24 5.67 21.49 -16.57
N GLY A 25 5.70 21.89 -15.30
CA GLY A 25 4.61 21.62 -14.34
C GLY A 25 4.43 20.12 -14.01
N LEU A 26 5.42 19.28 -14.29
CA LEU A 26 5.39 17.85 -14.06
C LEU A 26 5.92 17.49 -12.67
N SER A 27 5.23 16.56 -12.01
CA SER A 27 5.65 15.97 -10.74
C SER A 27 5.84 14.46 -10.85
N GLY A 28 6.81 13.91 -10.13
CA GLY A 28 6.99 12.46 -10.07
C GLY A 28 5.82 11.79 -9.33
N VAL A 29 5.20 10.78 -9.95
CA VAL A 29 4.23 9.92 -9.26
C VAL A 29 4.98 9.02 -8.29
N SER A 30 4.60 9.07 -7.00
CA SER A 30 5.11 8.17 -5.97
C SER A 30 4.02 7.18 -5.58
N PRO A 31 4.12 5.90 -5.98
CA PRO A 31 3.14 4.87 -5.62
C PRO A 31 3.02 4.66 -4.10
N ARG A 32 4.06 5.03 -3.34
CA ARG A 32 4.10 4.88 -1.88
C ARG A 32 3.05 5.69 -1.12
N ARG A 33 2.33 6.62 -1.77
CA ARG A 33 1.26 7.42 -1.14
C ARG A 33 -0.15 7.01 -1.51
N ALA A 34 -0.38 5.87 -2.15
CA ALA A 34 -1.71 5.25 -2.15
C ALA A 34 -1.96 4.57 -0.78
N GLY A 35 -1.83 5.34 0.30
CA GLY A 35 -2.14 4.92 1.67
C GLY A 35 -3.65 4.92 1.91
N LYS A 36 -4.40 4.21 1.08
CA LYS A 36 -5.78 3.85 1.38
C LYS A 36 -5.90 2.37 1.10
N GLY A 37 -5.81 1.57 2.17
CA GLY A 37 -6.26 0.20 2.12
C GLY A 37 -7.68 0.17 1.53
N PHE A 38 -7.97 -0.87 0.77
CA PHE A 38 -9.26 -1.05 0.11
C PHE A 38 -10.43 -1.07 1.11
N THR A 39 -10.14 -1.42 2.36
CA THR A 39 -11.09 -1.37 3.47
C THR A 39 -11.27 0.05 3.98
N ARG A 40 -12.25 0.77 3.41
CA ARG A 40 -12.82 1.95 4.07
C ARG A 40 -13.86 1.47 5.06
N ARG A 41 -13.57 1.59 6.36
CA ARG A 41 -14.57 1.33 7.40
C ARG A 41 -15.77 2.24 7.16
N ASP A 42 -16.95 1.64 7.04
CA ASP A 42 -18.21 2.37 7.12
C ASP A 42 -18.42 2.81 8.58
N PRO A 43 -18.49 4.12 8.87
CA PRO A 43 -18.70 4.60 10.23
C PRO A 43 -20.06 4.19 10.80
N ASP A 44 -21.05 3.92 9.93
CA ASP A 44 -22.43 3.62 10.31
C ASP A 44 -22.70 2.10 10.35
N ALA A 45 -21.74 1.27 9.91
CA ALA A 45 -21.88 -0.18 9.97
C ALA A 45 -21.77 -0.70 11.41
N GLU A 46 -22.70 -1.58 11.77
CA GLU A 46 -22.61 -2.36 12.99
C GLU A 46 -21.40 -3.29 12.91
N LEU A 47 -20.54 -3.21 13.93
CA LEU A 47 -19.38 -4.08 14.02
C LEU A 47 -19.81 -5.46 14.51
N SER A 48 -19.26 -6.52 13.91
CA SER A 48 -19.34 -7.85 14.50
C SER A 48 -18.82 -7.82 15.94
N PRO A 49 -19.50 -8.49 16.89
CA PRO A 49 -19.08 -8.50 18.28
C PRO A 49 -17.70 -9.17 18.41
N ASP A 50 -16.82 -8.55 19.20
CA ASP A 50 -15.54 -9.16 19.59
C ASP A 50 -15.80 -10.18 20.69
N LEU A 51 -16.05 -11.43 20.28
CA LEU A 51 -16.41 -12.53 21.18
C LEU A 51 -15.31 -12.90 22.17
N VAL A 52 -14.06 -12.48 21.92
CA VAL A 52 -12.89 -12.87 22.70
C VAL A 52 -12.20 -11.69 23.37
N GLN A 53 -12.72 -10.47 23.19
CA GLN A 53 -12.18 -9.24 23.78
C GLN A 53 -10.67 -9.05 23.52
N ARG A 54 -10.20 -9.49 22.35
CA ARG A 54 -8.78 -9.54 21.96
C ARG A 54 -7.87 -10.35 22.89
N ASP A 55 -8.44 -11.25 23.71
CA ASP A 55 -7.68 -12.29 24.38
C ASP A 55 -7.52 -13.49 23.43
N PHE A 56 -6.28 -13.73 23.00
CA PHE A 56 -5.94 -14.82 22.10
C PHE A 56 -5.35 -16.04 22.83
N PHE A 57 -5.35 -16.03 24.16
CA PHE A 57 -4.91 -17.16 24.94
C PHE A 57 -5.95 -18.29 24.91
N ALA A 58 -5.48 -19.53 24.75
CA ALA A 58 -6.30 -20.73 24.84
C ALA A 58 -5.59 -21.80 25.66
N ALA A 59 -6.28 -22.36 26.67
CA ALA A 59 -5.71 -23.39 27.54
C ALA A 59 -5.51 -24.74 26.85
N GLU A 60 -6.28 -25.02 25.79
CA GLU A 60 -6.28 -26.28 25.03
C GLU A 60 -6.47 -26.01 23.53
N PRO A 61 -5.99 -26.89 22.65
CA PRO A 61 -6.33 -26.86 21.22
C PRO A 61 -7.85 -26.88 20.99
N ASN A 62 -8.30 -26.35 19.85
CA ASN A 62 -9.72 -26.30 19.45
C ASN A 62 -10.64 -25.46 20.35
N ARG A 63 -10.10 -24.56 21.19
CA ARG A 63 -10.89 -23.60 21.99
C ARG A 63 -11.00 -22.23 21.35
N LEU A 64 -10.00 -21.83 20.58
CA LEU A 64 -9.95 -20.57 19.86
C LEU A 64 -9.35 -20.79 18.47
N TRP A 65 -10.00 -20.25 17.45
CA TRP A 65 -9.57 -20.33 16.06
C TRP A 65 -9.33 -18.90 15.58
N VAL A 66 -8.09 -18.59 15.20
CA VAL A 66 -7.69 -17.28 14.69
C VAL A 66 -7.12 -17.47 13.29
N THR A 67 -7.42 -16.53 12.40
CA THR A 67 -6.87 -16.51 11.04
C THR A 67 -6.44 -15.08 10.72
N ASP A 68 -5.32 -14.95 10.02
CA ASP A 68 -4.92 -13.73 9.35
C ASP A 68 -4.97 -13.94 7.82
N LEU A 69 -5.13 -12.84 7.10
CA LEU A 69 -5.07 -12.82 5.64
C LEU A 69 -3.92 -11.91 5.23
N THR A 70 -2.91 -12.51 4.60
CA THR A 70 -1.79 -11.76 4.03
C THR A 70 -2.04 -11.55 2.54
N MET A 71 -2.13 -10.29 2.11
CA MET A 71 -2.19 -9.94 0.70
C MET A 71 -0.79 -10.03 0.09
N ILE A 72 -0.65 -10.82 -0.98
CA ILE A 72 0.57 -10.94 -1.76
C ILE A 72 0.47 -9.98 -2.96
N PRO A 73 1.36 -8.97 -3.09
CA PRO A 73 1.29 -8.02 -4.20
C PRO A 73 1.63 -8.68 -5.54
N THR A 74 0.70 -8.65 -6.50
CA THR A 74 0.89 -9.23 -7.85
C THR A 74 1.13 -8.19 -8.94
N LEU A 75 1.07 -6.90 -8.64
CA LEU A 75 1.04 -5.77 -9.60
C LEU A 75 -0.22 -5.68 -10.47
N GLU A 76 -1.06 -6.71 -10.48
CA GLU A 76 -2.34 -6.73 -11.23
C GLU A 76 -3.51 -6.15 -10.41
N GLY A 77 -3.25 -5.82 -9.15
CA GLY A 77 -4.28 -5.39 -8.20
C GLY A 77 -4.79 -6.56 -7.34
N PRO A 78 -5.61 -6.28 -6.32
CA PRO A 78 -6.30 -7.33 -5.59
C PRO A 78 -7.29 -8.07 -6.51
N LEU A 79 -7.31 -9.39 -6.43
CA LEU A 79 -8.45 -10.20 -6.89
C LEU A 79 -9.60 -10.10 -5.89
#